data_AF-A0A106BDN6-F1
#
_entry.id   AF-A0A106BDN6-F1
#
_cell.length_a   1.000
_cell.length_b   1.000
_cell.length_c   1.000
_cell.angle_alpha   90.00
_cell.angle_beta   90.00
_cell.angle_gamma   90.00
#
_symmetry.space_group_name_H-M   'P 1'
#
loop_
_entity.id
_entity.type
_entity.pdbx_description
1 polymer ?
#
loop_
_entity_poly.entity_id
_entity_poly.type
_entity_poly.pdbx_seq_one_letter_code
_entity_poly.pdbx_strand_id
1 'polypeptide(L)'
;RAIALDMESATIAANGFRFRVPYGTLLCVSDKPLHGEIKLPGMANHFYRERVDQHLRIGIRAVELLRAEGSSQLHSRKLRSFSEVAFQ
;
A
#
# COMPACT_ATOMS: atom_id res chain seq x y z
N ARG A 1 15.30 9.64 3.88
CA ARG A 1 14.52 10.26 4.98
C ARG A 1 13.37 9.32 5.31
N ALA A 2 13.48 8.53 6.38
CA ALA A 2 12.44 7.57 6.77
C ALA A 2 11.29 8.26 7.51
N ILE A 3 10.04 7.84 7.25
CA ILE A 3 8.83 8.40 7.89
C ILE A 3 7.97 7.33 8.59
N ALA A 4 8.15 6.06 8.22
CA ALA A 4 7.50 4.89 8.79
C ALA A 4 8.42 3.66 8.56
N LEU A 5 8.17 2.57 9.29
CA LEU A 5 8.88 1.30 9.16
C LEU A 5 7.87 0.15 9.18
N ASP A 6 7.96 -0.75 8.21
CA ASP A 6 7.19 -1.98 8.10
C ASP A 6 8.06 -3.09 7.50
N MET A 7 7.50 -4.28 7.27
CA MET A 7 8.26 -5.46 6.81
C MET A 7 7.88 -5.92 5.39
N GLU A 8 6.91 -5.27 4.74
CA GLU A 8 6.29 -5.77 3.50
C GLU A 8 6.34 -4.77 2.34
N SER A 9 6.24 -3.47 2.61
CA SER A 9 5.96 -2.43 1.61
C SER A 9 6.98 -2.40 0.47
N ALA A 10 8.28 -2.44 0.81
CA ALA A 10 9.34 -2.43 -0.19
C ALA A 10 9.30 -3.70 -1.05
N THR A 11 9.02 -4.86 -0.44
CA THR A 11 8.96 -6.15 -1.13
C THR A 11 7.78 -6.21 -2.10
N ILE A 12 6.60 -5.73 -1.69
CA ILE A 12 5.41 -5.67 -2.54
C ILE A 12 5.65 -4.70 -3.72
N ALA A 13 6.17 -3.50 -3.45
CA ALA A 13 6.48 -2.53 -4.49
C ALA A 13 7.53 -3.05 -5.48
N ALA A 14 8.59 -3.69 -4.99
CA ALA A 14 9.63 -4.28 -5.83
C ALA A 14 9.08 -5.40 -6.73
N ASN A 15 8.18 -6.25 -6.23
CA ASN A 15 7.53 -7.27 -7.03
C ASN A 15 6.55 -6.67 -8.06
N GLY A 16 5.77 -5.64 -7.68
CA GLY A 16 4.93 -4.91 -8.62
C GLY A 16 5.75 -4.30 -9.77
N PHE A 17 6.90 -3.71 -9.45
CA PHE A 17 7.86 -3.23 -10.44
C PHE A 17 8.40 -4.37 -11.32
N ARG A 18 8.85 -5.48 -10.71
CA ARG A 18 9.38 -6.65 -11.42
C ARG A 18 8.36 -7.25 -12.40
N PHE A 19 7.08 -7.27 -12.05
CA PHE A 19 6.03 -7.91 -12.84
C PHE A 19 5.12 -6.92 -13.60
N ARG A 20 5.46 -5.63 -13.60
CA ARG A 20 4.71 -4.58 -14.31
C ARG A 20 3.27 -4.45 -13.85
N VAL A 21 3.02 -4.79 -12.58
CA VAL A 21 1.71 -4.63 -11.94
C VAL A 21 1.71 -3.29 -11.20
N PRO A 22 0.80 -2.35 -11.51
CA PRO A 22 0.66 -1.12 -10.74
C PRO A 22 0.53 -1.40 -9.25
N TYR A 23 1.34 -0.72 -8.44
CA TYR A 23 1.44 -0.95 -7.01
C TYR A 23 1.31 0.37 -6.23
N GLY A 24 0.91 0.25 -4.97
CA GLY A 24 0.81 1.36 -4.04
C GLY A 24 0.78 0.84 -2.60
N THR A 25 1.22 1.68 -1.68
CA THR A 25 1.25 1.36 -0.25
C THR A 25 0.54 2.47 0.51
N LEU A 26 -0.42 2.09 1.35
CA LEU A 26 -1.03 2.94 2.36
C LEU A 26 -0.89 2.24 3.72
N LEU A 27 -0.06 2.80 4.61
CA LEU A 27 0.16 2.27 5.96
C LEU A 27 -0.64 3.05 7.00
N CYS A 28 -1.01 2.38 8.09
CA CYS A 28 -1.57 3.01 9.29
C CYS A 28 -0.57 2.87 10.42
N VAL A 29 -0.25 4.00 11.05
CA VAL A 29 0.65 4.03 12.21
C VAL A 29 -0.01 3.25 13.35
N SER A 30 0.59 2.12 13.71
CA SER A 30 0.07 1.27 14.78
C SER A 30 0.69 1.61 16.12
N ASP A 31 1.94 2.09 16.13
CA ASP A 31 2.73 2.45 17.29
C ASP A 31 3.84 3.48 16.92
N LYS A 32 4.56 4.00 17.91
CA LYS A 32 5.65 4.97 17.71
C LYS A 32 6.86 4.58 18.56
N PRO A 33 7.65 3.55 18.15
CA PRO A 33 8.71 2.98 18.97
C PRO A 33 9.79 4.01 19.35
N LEU A 34 10.17 4.90 18.43
CA LEU A 34 11.16 5.95 18.69
C LEU A 34 10.68 7.06 19.65
N HIS A 35 9.41 7.03 20.06
CA HIS A 35 8.81 7.95 21.01
C HIS A 35 8.41 7.24 22.32
N GLY A 36 8.79 5.97 22.51
CA GLY A 36 8.44 5.18 23.69
C GLY A 36 7.01 4.61 23.70
N GLU A 37 6.22 4.86 22.66
CA GLU A 37 4.85 4.33 22.52
C GLU A 37 4.88 2.98 21.76
N ILE A 38 5.48 1.95 22.35
CA ILE A 38 5.53 0.60 21.75
C ILE A 38 4.22 -0.13 22.06
N LYS A 39 3.60 -0.73 21.05
CA LYS A 39 2.40 -1.54 21.26
C LYS A 39 2.71 -2.83 22.02
N LEU A 40 2.01 -3.04 23.15
CA LEU A 40 2.05 -4.30 23.91
C LEU A 40 0.99 -5.30 23.40
N PRO A 41 1.26 -6.62 23.45
CA PRO A 41 0.27 -7.64 23.16
C PRO A 41 -0.97 -7.50 24.07
N GLY A 42 -2.17 -7.49 23.49
CA GLY A 42 -3.44 -7.42 24.25
C GLY A 42 -4.11 -6.04 24.33
N MET A 43 -3.47 -4.97 23.82
CA MET A 43 -4.06 -3.63 23.75
C MET A 43 -5.07 -3.49 22.60
N ALA A 44 -6.19 -4.21 22.69
CA ALA A 44 -7.30 -4.09 21.75
C ALA A 44 -8.29 -3.01 22.22
N ASN A 45 -7.86 -1.74 22.16
CA ASN A 45 -8.78 -0.61 22.36
C ASN A 45 -9.72 -0.50 21.15
N HIS A 46 -11.00 -0.20 21.42
CA HIS A 46 -12.03 0.13 20.42
C HIS A 46 -11.49 1.02 19.28
N PHE A 47 -10.67 2.00 19.64
CA PHE A 47 -9.93 2.88 18.71
C PHE A 47 -9.12 2.14 17.64
N TYR A 48 -8.44 1.04 17.97
CA TYR A 48 -7.68 0.27 16.97
C TYR A 48 -8.63 -0.35 15.94
N ARG A 49 -9.77 -0.89 16.36
CA ARG A 49 -10.75 -1.49 15.43
C ARG A 49 -11.35 -0.45 14.48
N GLU A 50 -11.71 0.73 15.00
CA GLU A 50 -12.21 1.83 14.16
C GLU A 50 -11.17 2.28 13.12
N ARG A 51 -9.89 2.40 13.53
CA ARG A 51 -8.81 2.78 12.61
C ARG A 51 -8.56 1.72 11.55
N VAL A 52 -8.62 0.44 11.91
CA VAL A 52 -8.47 -0.68 10.95
C VAL A 52 -9.63 -0.70 9.95
N ASP A 53 -10.88 -0.55 10.41
CA ASP A 53 -12.04 -0.48 9.52
C ASP A 53 -11.96 0.73 8.57
N GLN A 54 -11.62 1.92 9.10
CA GLN A 54 -11.43 3.11 8.27
C GLN A 54 -10.31 2.90 7.23
N HIS A 55 -9.18 2.31 7.63
CA HIS A 55 -8.05 2.06 6.73
C HIS A 55 -8.45 1.10 5.60
N LEU A 56 -9.16 0.02 5.92
CA LEU A 56 -9.69 -0.90 4.93
C LEU A 56 -10.65 -0.20 3.95
N ARG A 57 -11.56 0.64 4.45
CA ARG A 57 -12.48 1.41 3.60
C ARG A 57 -11.74 2.36 2.65
N ILE A 58 -10.65 2.99 3.09
CA ILE A 58 -9.81 3.82 2.21
C ILE A 58 -9.20 2.95 1.10
N GLY A 59 -8.69 1.76 1.44
CA GLY A 59 -8.16 0.80 0.46
C GLY A 59 -9.20 0.37 -0.58
N ILE A 60 -10.40 -0.02 -0.13
CA ILE A 60 -11.52 -0.38 -1.01
C ILE A 60 -11.88 0.80 -1.92
N ARG A 61 -12.01 2.00 -1.35
CA ARG A 61 -12.35 3.20 -2.12
C ARG A 61 -11.30 3.53 -3.17
N ALA A 62 -10.01 3.35 -2.86
CA ALA A 62 -8.95 3.52 -3.85
C ALA A 62 -9.09 2.53 -5.02
N VAL A 63 -9.39 1.26 -4.74
CA VAL A 63 -9.62 0.24 -5.79
C VAL A 63 -10.84 0.57 -6.64
N GLU A 64 -11.93 1.06 -6.04
CA GLU A 64 -13.11 1.51 -6.78
C GLU A 64 -12.80 2.67 -7.73
N LEU A 65 -12.00 3.65 -7.29
CA LEU A 65 -11.58 4.78 -8.11
C LEU A 65 -10.70 4.31 -9.29
N LEU A 66 -9.69 3.48 -9.01
CA LEU A 66 -8.83 2.90 -10.05
C LEU A 66 -9.61 2.06 -11.06
N ARG A 67 -10.65 1.35 -10.60
CA ARG A 67 -11.57 0.61 -11.47
C ARG A 67 -12.38 1.55 -12.36
N ALA A 68 -12.90 2.65 -11.80
CA ALA A 68 -13.71 3.62 -12.53
C ALA A 68 -12.91 4.39 -13.61
N GLU A 69 -11.63 4.66 -13.38
CA GLU A 69 -10.73 5.28 -14.36
C GLU A 69 -10.40 4.36 -15.55
N GLY A 70 -10.53 3.05 -15.37
CA GLY A 70 -10.32 2.05 -16.42
C GLY A 70 -8.86 1.62 -16.58
N SER A 71 -8.67 0.44 -17.18
CA SER A 71 -7.35 -0.22 -17.28
C SER A 71 -6.31 0.60 -18.03
N SER A 72 -6.73 1.39 -19.03
CA SER A 72 -5.85 2.23 -19.84
C SER A 72 -5.26 3.42 -19.07
N GLN A 73 -5.98 3.93 -18.06
CA GLN A 73 -5.49 5.00 -17.19
C GLN A 73 -4.69 4.45 -16.01
N LEU A 74 -5.08 3.27 -15.51
CA LEU A 74 -4.36 2.57 -14.45
C LEU A 74 -2.94 2.17 -14.88
N HIS A 75 -2.79 1.66 -16.10
CA HIS A 75 -1.49 1.30 -16.67
C HIS A 75 -0.85 2.48 -17.37
N SER A 76 0.43 2.72 -17.07
CA SER A 76 1.20 3.79 -17.69
C SER A 76 2.55 3.28 -18.18
N ARG A 77 3.32 4.16 -18.83
CA ARG A 77 4.67 3.81 -19.33
C ARG A 77 5.73 3.69 -18.22
N LYS A 78 5.40 3.94 -16.96
CA LYS A 78 6.36 4.01 -15.83
C LYS A 78 7.05 2.68 -15.51
N LEU A 79 6.44 1.53 -15.85
CA LEU A 79 6.97 0.19 -15.55
C LEU A 79 7.59 -0.50 -16.78
N ARG A 80 7.58 0.18 -17.93
CA ARG A 80 8.06 -0.35 -19.21
C ARG A 80 9.58 -0.49 -19.23
N SER A 81 10.09 -1.58 -19.80
CA SER A 81 11.52 -1.74 -20.09
C SER A 81 11.82 -1.42 -21.56
N PHE A 82 13.11 -1.23 -21.88
CA PHE A 82 13.55 -1.01 -23.27
C PHE A 82 13.27 -2.21 -24.20
N SER A 83 13.26 -3.42 -23.66
CA SER A 83 13.06 -4.68 -24.38
C SER A 83 11.67 -5.28 -24.17
N GLU A 84 10.68 -4.44 -23.87
CA GLU A 84 9.35 -4.91 -23.51
C GLU A 84 8.66 -5.61 -24.68
N VAL A 85 8.15 -6.81 -24.41
CA VAL A 85 7.40 -7.61 -25.39
C VAL A 85 6.00 -7.02 -25.57
N ALA A 86 5.47 -7.07 -26.79
CA ALA A 86 4.12 -6.61 -27.09
C ALA A 86 3.07 -7.60 -26.54
N PHE A 87 2.85 -7.60 -25.23
CA PHE A 87 1.69 -8.23 -24.61
C PHE A 87 1.19 -7.34 -23.46
N GLN A 88 -0.03 -6.83 -23.62
CA GLN A 88 -0.91 -6.31 -22.57
C GLN A 88 -2.33 -6.79 -22.85
#